data_AF-A0A7W1D714-F1
#
_entry.id   AF-A0A7W1D714-F1
#
_cell.length_a   1.000
_cell.length_b   1.000
_cell.length_c   1.000
_cell.angle_alpha   90.00
_cell.angle_beta   90.00
_cell.angle_gamma   90.00
#
_symmetry.space_group_name_H-M   'P 1'
#
loop_
_entity.id
_entity.type
_entity.pdbx_description
1 polymer ?
#
loop_
_entity_poly.entity_id
_entity_poly.type
_entity_poly.pdbx_seq_one_letter_code
_entity_poly.pdbx_strand_id
1 'polypeptide(L)'
;MFEALADAKAAIKDVVASLDADVLEGAFATELVEEFAAIERLAAAGKTLCVQRVAKSGAWRRDGDRSPARWMARTTGTSVGHALGVLETAETIGELR
;
A
#
# COMPACT_ATOMS: atom_id res chain seq x y z
N MET A 1 12.14 0.12 -12.55
CA MET A 1 11.40 -0.06 -11.27
C MET A 1 10.19 0.86 -11.19
N PHE A 2 10.35 2.19 -11.21
CA PHE A 2 9.20 3.11 -11.16
C PHE A 2 8.27 2.99 -12.38
N GLU A 3 8.82 2.75 -13.56
CA GLU A 3 8.06 2.46 -14.79
C GLU A 3 7.22 1.19 -14.63
N ALA A 4 7.83 0.06 -14.27
CA ALA A 4 7.09 -1.18 -14.01
C ALA A 4 5.98 -1.03 -12.95
N LEU A 5 6.17 -0.21 -11.90
CA LEU A 5 5.13 0.07 -10.93
C LEU A 5 4.01 0.96 -11.50
N ALA A 6 4.35 1.91 -12.37
CA ALA A 6 3.38 2.73 -13.08
C ALA A 6 2.55 1.89 -14.06
N ASP A 7 3.18 0.97 -14.78
CA ASP A 7 2.51 0.03 -15.69
C ASP A 7 1.57 -0.91 -14.94
N ALA A 8 2.02 -1.48 -13.81
CA ALA A 8 1.16 -2.30 -12.96
C ALA A 8 -0.07 -1.53 -12.45
N LYS A 9 0.12 -0.26 -12.04
CA LYS A 9 -1.00 0.61 -11.64
C LYS A 9 -1.94 0.90 -12.81
N ALA A 10 -1.42 1.12 -14.02
CA ALA A 10 -2.23 1.35 -15.20
C ALA A 10 -3.08 0.12 -15.55
N ALA A 11 -2.47 -1.08 -15.54
CA ALA A 11 -3.19 -2.33 -15.76
C ALA A 11 -4.33 -2.54 -14.74
N ILE A 12 -4.07 -2.32 -13.45
CA ILE A 12 -5.12 -2.41 -12.41
C ILE A 12 -6.23 -1.39 -12.67
N LYS A 13 -5.89 -0.16 -13.05
CA LYS A 13 -6.87 0.88 -13.36
C LYS A 13 -7.76 0.47 -14.53
N ASP A 14 -7.19 -0.10 -15.58
CA ASP A 14 -7.93 -0.53 -16.76
C ASP A 14 -8.89 -1.69 -16.43
N VAL A 15 -8.45 -2.65 -15.61
CA VAL A 15 -9.32 -3.72 -15.09
C VAL A 15 -10.49 -3.12 -14.31
N VAL A 16 -10.23 -2.24 -13.34
CA VAL A 16 -11.29 -1.61 -12.53
C VAL A 16 -12.26 -0.80 -13.41
N ALA A 17 -11.77 -0.09 -14.42
CA ALA A 17 -12.61 0.67 -15.35
C ALA A 17 -13.50 -0.22 -16.23
N SER A 18 -13.14 -1.50 -16.40
CA SER A 18 -13.94 -2.47 -17.16
C SER A 18 -15.00 -3.20 -16.32
N LEU A 19 -14.97 -3.06 -14.98
CA LEU A 19 -15.92 -3.71 -14.10
C LEU A 19 -17.25 -2.95 -14.08
N ASP A 20 -18.34 -3.67 -14.36
CA ASP A 20 -19.70 -3.19 -14.19
C ASP A 20 -20.41 -4.09 -13.16
N ALA A 21 -20.66 -3.52 -11.97
CA ALA A 21 -21.22 -4.24 -10.84
C ALA A 21 -22.67 -4.71 -11.08
N ASP A 22 -23.40 -4.10 -12.01
CA ASP A 22 -24.78 -4.45 -12.30
C ASP A 22 -24.90 -5.72 -13.17
N VAL A 23 -23.82 -6.12 -13.85
CA VAL A 23 -23.79 -7.26 -14.78
C VAL A 23 -22.74 -8.33 -14.41
N LEU A 24 -21.95 -8.11 -13.36
CA LEU A 24 -20.90 -9.03 -12.94
C LEU A 24 -21.51 -10.31 -12.34
N GLU A 25 -21.14 -11.47 -12.89
CA GLU A 25 -21.55 -12.75 -12.33
C GLU A 25 -20.93 -12.96 -10.93
N GLY A 26 -21.74 -13.40 -9.96
CA GLY A 26 -21.31 -13.53 -8.57
C GLY A 26 -20.12 -14.47 -8.33
N ALA A 27 -20.01 -15.56 -9.10
CA ALA A 27 -18.85 -16.45 -9.02
C ALA A 27 -17.57 -15.74 -9.47
N PHE A 28 -17.62 -15.06 -10.61
CA PHE A 28 -16.51 -14.27 -11.11
C PHE A 28 -16.16 -13.08 -10.20
N ALA A 29 -17.17 -12.44 -9.59
CA ALA A 29 -16.96 -11.39 -8.60
C ALA A 29 -16.18 -11.90 -7.37
N THR A 30 -16.44 -13.14 -6.94
CA THR A 30 -15.72 -13.76 -5.80
C THR A 30 -14.25 -13.95 -6.13
N GLU A 31 -13.93 -14.49 -7.31
CA GLU A 31 -12.55 -14.67 -7.76
C GLU A 31 -11.81 -13.32 -7.88
N LEU A 32 -12.49 -12.29 -8.42
CA LEU A 32 -11.91 -10.95 -8.53
C LEU A 32 -11.59 -10.35 -7.16
N VAL A 33 -12.43 -10.56 -6.14
CA VAL A 33 -12.15 -10.10 -4.77
C VAL A 33 -10.86 -10.73 -4.24
N GLU A 34 -10.64 -12.02 -4.49
CA GLU A 34 -9.43 -12.71 -4.04
C GLU A 34 -8.17 -12.16 -4.73
N GLU A 35 -8.25 -11.90 -6.03
CA GLU A 35 -7.16 -11.31 -6.83
C GLU A 35 -6.85 -9.86 -6.39
N PHE A 36 -7.86 -9.02 -6.20
CA PHE A 36 -7.65 -7.67 -5.67
C PHE A 36 -7.03 -7.70 -4.27
N ALA A 37 -7.48 -8.61 -3.40
CA ALA A 37 -6.89 -8.77 -2.08
C ALA A 37 -5.42 -9.21 -2.15
N ALA A 38 -5.04 -10.04 -3.14
CA ALA A 38 -3.64 -10.42 -3.36
C ALA A 38 -2.79 -9.21 -3.79
N ILE A 39 -3.31 -8.39 -4.72
CA ILE A 39 -2.68 -7.15 -5.18
C ILE A 39 -2.50 -6.17 -4.02
N GLU A 40 -3.53 -5.98 -3.19
CA GLU A 40 -3.48 -5.12 -2.00
C GLU A 40 -2.38 -5.57 -1.03
N ARG A 41 -2.26 -6.88 -0.77
CA ARG A 41 -1.20 -7.43 0.08
C ARG A 41 0.19 -7.15 -0.47
N LEU A 42 0.40 -7.33 -1.77
CA LEU A 42 1.69 -7.03 -2.42
C LEU A 42 2.03 -5.54 -2.35
N ALA A 43 1.07 -4.67 -2.66
CA ALA A 43 1.23 -3.23 -2.59
C ALA A 43 1.49 -2.76 -1.14
N ALA A 44 0.80 -3.35 -0.16
CA ALA A 44 1.02 -3.10 1.26
C ALA A 44 2.43 -3.50 1.69
N ALA A 45 2.92 -4.69 1.31
CA ALA A 45 4.27 -5.13 1.63
C ALA A 45 5.34 -4.19 1.05
N GLY A 46 5.22 -3.81 -0.23
CA GLY A 46 6.14 -2.85 -0.86
C GLY A 46 6.14 -1.50 -0.15
N LYS A 47 4.94 -0.99 0.19
CA LYS A 47 4.77 0.25 0.96
C LYS A 47 5.43 0.16 2.34
N THR A 48 5.25 -0.93 3.08
CA THR A 48 5.87 -1.16 4.39
C THR A 48 7.39 -1.08 4.33
N LEU A 49 8.03 -1.71 3.33
CA LEU A 49 9.48 -1.63 3.14
C LEU A 49 9.95 -0.19 2.86
N CYS A 50 9.23 0.54 2.01
CA CYS A 50 9.55 1.94 1.72
C CYS A 50 9.36 2.84 2.95
N VAL A 51 8.28 2.66 3.70
CA VAL A 51 8.01 3.38 4.95
C VAL A 51 9.12 3.13 5.98
N GLN A 52 9.56 1.88 6.13
CA GLN A 52 10.70 1.54 7.00
C GLN A 52 11.97 2.30 6.59
N ARG A 53 12.27 2.32 5.28
CA ARG A 53 13.44 3.03 4.76
C ARG A 53 13.34 4.53 5.00
N VAL A 54 12.16 5.12 4.81
CA VAL A 54 11.92 6.55 5.09
C VAL A 54 12.09 6.85 6.57
N ALA A 55 11.50 6.06 7.46
CA ALA A 55 11.63 6.19 8.92
C ALA A 55 13.11 6.16 9.34
N LYS A 56 13.87 5.15 8.88
CA LYS A 56 15.31 4.99 9.15
C LYS A 56 16.17 6.11 8.56
N SER A 57 15.80 6.63 7.38
CA SER A 57 16.55 7.70 6.71
C SER A 57 16.33 9.10 7.29
N GLY A 58 15.26 9.30 8.07
CA GLY A 58 14.83 10.63 8.50
C GLY A 58 14.16 11.47 7.39
N ALA A 59 13.95 10.92 6.18
CA ALA A 59 13.38 11.68 5.05
C ALA A 59 11.96 12.22 5.32
N TRP A 60 11.21 11.61 6.25
CA TRP A 60 9.90 12.09 6.71
C TRP A 60 9.93 13.50 7.32
N ARG A 61 11.11 13.99 7.75
CA ARG A 61 11.24 15.33 8.35
C ARG A 61 11.17 16.46 7.34
N ARG A 62 11.37 16.19 6.04
CA ARG A 62 11.43 17.24 5.00
C ARG A 62 10.16 18.10 4.94
N ASP A 63 9.01 17.52 5.27
CA ASP A 63 7.72 18.20 5.19
C ASP A 63 7.21 18.70 6.55
N GLY A 64 8.04 18.66 7.61
CA GLY A 64 7.69 19.19 8.93
C GLY A 64 6.80 18.27 9.78
N ASP A 65 6.59 17.01 9.39
CA ASP A 65 5.85 16.05 10.20
C ASP A 65 6.55 15.78 11.55
N ARG A 66 5.76 15.57 12.60
CA ARG A 66 6.27 15.35 13.97
C ARG A 66 6.66 13.89 14.26
N SER A 67 6.36 12.96 13.36
CA SER A 67 6.76 11.55 13.46
C SER A 67 6.63 10.83 12.10
N PRO A 68 7.33 9.70 11.90
CA PRO A 68 7.14 8.85 10.73
C PRO A 68 5.69 8.40 10.52
N ALA A 69 4.96 8.11 11.61
CA ALA A 69 3.57 7.67 11.55
C ALA A 69 2.63 8.77 11.02
N ARG A 70 2.84 10.04 11.43
CA ARG A 70 2.07 11.18 10.91
C ARG A 70 2.40 11.44 9.44
N TRP A 71 3.68 11.36 9.08
CA TRP A 71 4.11 11.45 7.70
C TRP A 71 3.45 10.39 6.81
N MET A 72 3.48 9.13 7.24
CA MET A 72 2.85 8.04 6.49
C MET A 72 1.34 8.26 6.38
N ALA A 73 0.65 8.52 7.50
CA ALA A 73 -0.79 8.75 7.51
C ALA A 73 -1.22 9.86 6.53
N ARG A 74 -0.51 10.99 6.52
CA ARG A 74 -0.72 12.10 5.57
C ARG A 74 -0.45 11.68 4.13
N THR A 75 0.68 11.00 3.88
CA THR A 75 1.12 10.61 2.54
C THR A 75 0.21 9.56 1.91
N THR A 76 -0.33 8.63 2.70
CA THR A 76 -1.12 7.50 2.20
C THR A 76 -2.62 7.67 2.43
N GLY A 77 -3.06 8.80 3.01
CA GLY A 77 -4.46 9.05 3.32
C GLY A 77 -5.06 8.08 4.34
N THR A 78 -4.26 7.54 5.26
CA THR A 78 -4.73 6.57 6.28
C THR A 78 -4.72 7.19 7.67
N SER A 79 -5.34 6.51 8.64
CA SER A 79 -5.26 6.95 10.04
C SER A 79 -3.83 6.82 10.59
N VAL A 80 -3.53 7.62 11.62
CA VAL A 80 -2.25 7.51 12.36
C VAL A 80 -2.13 6.16 13.06
N GLY A 81 -3.23 5.59 13.57
CA GLY A 81 -3.24 4.25 14.19
C GLY A 81 -2.85 3.16 13.19
N HIS A 82 -3.40 3.19 11.98
CA HIS A 82 -2.99 2.28 10.91
C HIS A 82 -1.51 2.46 10.54
N ALA A 83 -1.04 3.71 10.44
CA ALA A 83 0.36 3.99 10.16
C ALA A 83 1.31 3.49 11.26
N LEU A 84 0.91 3.55 12.53
CA LEU A 84 1.67 3.00 13.65
C LEU A 84 1.81 1.47 13.52
N GLY A 85 0.71 0.76 13.25
CA GLY A 85 0.76 -0.70 13.09
C GLY A 85 1.63 -1.15 11.91
N VAL A 86 1.63 -0.40 10.81
CA VAL A 86 2.54 -0.66 9.67
C VAL A 86 4.01 -0.44 10.05
N LEU A 87 4.32 0.60 10.82
CA LEU A 87 5.68 0.87 11.28
C LEU A 87 6.18 -0.20 12.27
N GLU A 88 5.34 -0.63 13.21
CA GLU A 88 5.64 -1.72 14.14
C GLU A 88 5.90 -3.03 13.39
N THR A 89 5.02 -3.38 12.45
CA THR A 89 5.21 -4.56 11.58
C THR A 89 6.53 -4.48 10.80
N ALA A 90 6.87 -3.29 10.30
CA ALA A 90 8.10 -3.08 9.56
C ALA A 90 9.35 -3.26 10.44
N GLU A 91 9.29 -2.88 11.71
CA GLU A 91 10.37 -3.07 12.68
C GLU A 91 10.61 -4.56 12.93
N THR A 92 9.56 -5.33 13.23
CA THR A 92 9.65 -6.78 13.44
C THR A 92 10.21 -7.54 12.24
N ILE A 93 9.81 -7.20 11.01
CA ILE A 93 10.37 -7.81 9.79
C ILE A 93 11.87 -7.48 9.62
N GLY A 94 12.29 -6.30 10.07
CA GLY A 94 13.70 -5.90 10.05
C GLY A 94 14.57 -6.67 11.04
N GLU A 95 14.00 -7.15 12.14
CA GLU A 95 14.70 -7.92 13.18
C GLU A 95 14.85 -9.41 12.82
N LEU A 96 14.03 -9.92 11.88
CA LEU A 96 14.03 -11.32 11.45
C LEU A 96 14.99 -11.62 10.26
N ARG A 97 15.82 -10.66 9.84
CA ARG A 97 16.79 -10.81 8.72
C ARG A 97 18.22 -10.63 9.20
#